data_AF-A0A356KDX9-F1
#
_entry.id   AF-A0A356KDX9-F1
#
_cell.length_a   1.000
_cell.length_b   1.000
_cell.length_c   1.000
_cell.angle_alpha   90.00
_cell.angle_beta   90.00
_cell.angle_gamma   90.00
#
_symmetry.space_group_name_H-M   'P 1'
#
loop_
_entity.id
_entity.type
_entity.pdbx_description
1 polymer ?
#
loop_
_entity_poly.entity_id
_entity_poly.type
_entity_poly.pdbx_seq_one_letter_code
_entity_poly.pdbx_strand_id
1 'polypeptide(L)'
;VGPAGPILSAGEVRGQRLVLLACSPQRSERLGYTASWPLMLGNAILWLTQPSQEARTGNNLRTGHLLEVEAPTIEWSLPGQEPEVEQRLGNLTELARIGLFRCGDVEGSASLLSRAETHLLGNPNPLTFSGEARGESLVALRGDMRPFLLVLVVCVLVLEAWLFHRAGVF
;
A
#
# COMPACT_ATOMS: atom_id res chain seq x y z
N VAL A 1 31.09 2.09 -0.05
CA VAL A 1 31.03 3.07 -1.17
C VAL A 1 32.43 3.62 -1.34
N GLY A 2 33.01 3.53 -2.54
CA GLY A 2 34.35 4.09 -2.78
C GLY A 2 34.33 5.63 -2.73
N PRO A 3 35.51 6.29 -2.70
CA PRO A 3 35.60 7.75 -2.63
C PRO A 3 34.91 8.49 -3.79
N ALA A 4 34.56 7.80 -4.88
CA ALA A 4 33.89 8.35 -6.05
C ALA A 4 32.34 8.26 -6.03
N GLY A 5 31.73 7.74 -4.96
CA GLY A 5 30.27 7.58 -4.88
C GLY A 5 29.73 6.39 -5.71
N PRO A 6 28.40 6.18 -5.74
CA PRO A 6 27.77 5.12 -6.52
C PRO A 6 27.73 5.47 -8.02
N ILE A 7 28.21 4.55 -8.86
CA ILE A 7 28.16 4.69 -10.33
C ILE A 7 26.72 4.47 -10.86
N LEU A 8 25.95 3.64 -10.16
CA LEU A 8 24.55 3.35 -10.42
C LEU A 8 23.80 3.33 -9.09
N SER A 9 22.66 4.01 -9.04
CA SER A 9 21.74 3.98 -7.91
C SER A 9 20.32 3.83 -8.44
N ALA A 10 19.53 2.96 -7.83
CA ALA A 10 18.13 2.76 -8.17
C ALA A 10 17.29 2.95 -6.90
N GLY A 11 16.11 3.56 -7.04
CA GLY A 11 15.24 3.83 -5.92
C GLY A 11 13.87 4.35 -6.35
N GLU A 12 13.07 4.75 -5.37
CA GLU A 12 11.70 5.18 -5.58
C GLU A 12 11.45 6.51 -4.89
N VAL A 13 10.79 7.43 -5.59
CA VAL A 13 10.41 8.74 -5.07
C VAL A 13 8.95 8.97 -5.44
N ARG A 14 8.08 9.09 -4.41
CA ARG A 14 6.63 9.30 -4.58
C ARG A 14 5.93 8.24 -5.45
N GLY A 15 6.26 6.97 -5.30
CA GLY A 15 5.65 5.88 -6.08
C GLY A 15 6.21 5.76 -7.50
N GLN A 16 7.22 6.56 -7.85
CA GLN A 16 7.87 6.55 -9.16
C GLN A 16 9.28 6.01 -9.04
N ARG A 17 9.57 4.96 -9.82
CA ARG A 17 10.90 4.36 -9.90
C ARG A 17 11.86 5.31 -10.63
N LEU A 18 13.08 5.38 -10.12
CA LEU A 18 14.17 6.21 -10.64
C LEU A 18 15.46 5.39 -10.66
N VAL A 19 16.22 5.50 -11.76
CA VAL A 19 17.59 5.00 -11.85
C VAL A 19 18.52 6.19 -12.16
N LEU A 20 19.48 6.42 -11.29
CA LEU A 20 20.55 7.41 -11.42
C LEU A 20 21.81 6.72 -11.92
N LEU A 21 22.36 7.24 -13.01
CA LEU A 21 23.61 6.77 -13.60
C LEU A 21 24.61 7.92 -13.54
N ALA A 22 25.68 7.74 -12.77
CA ALA A 22 26.76 8.69 -12.62
C ALA A 22 27.94 8.36 -13.56
N CYS A 23 27.64 7.83 -14.75
CA CYS A 23 28.64 7.51 -15.76
C CYS A 23 28.20 7.96 -17.16
N SER A 24 29.17 8.39 -17.98
CA SER A 24 28.98 8.67 -19.40
C SER A 24 29.67 7.59 -20.21
N PRO A 25 28.95 6.57 -20.71
CA PRO A 25 29.54 5.45 -21.44
C PRO A 25 30.22 5.91 -22.74
N GLN A 26 29.74 7.00 -23.37
CA GLN A 26 30.36 7.54 -24.59
C GLN A 26 31.78 8.09 -24.35
N ARG A 27 32.13 8.40 -23.11
CA ARG A 27 33.45 8.91 -22.71
C ARG A 27 34.33 7.84 -22.06
N SER A 28 33.84 6.61 -21.92
CA SER A 28 34.58 5.51 -21.30
C SER A 28 35.41 4.78 -22.35
N GLU A 29 36.73 4.91 -22.26
CA GLU A 29 37.70 4.18 -23.12
C GLU A 29 37.73 2.66 -22.82
N ARG A 30 37.12 2.23 -21.70
CA ARG A 30 37.01 0.81 -21.33
C ARG A 30 35.84 0.14 -22.06
N LEU A 31 36.19 -0.61 -23.11
CA LEU A 31 35.33 -1.45 -23.98
C LEU A 31 34.27 -2.29 -23.23
N GLY A 32 34.56 -2.76 -22.01
CA GLY A 32 33.65 -3.63 -21.24
C GLY A 32 32.36 -2.93 -20.79
N TYR A 33 32.39 -1.62 -20.50
CA TYR A 33 31.19 -0.87 -20.15
C TYR A 33 30.37 -0.52 -21.39
N THR A 34 31.02 -0.28 -22.53
CA THR A 34 30.34 0.02 -23.80
C THR A 34 29.56 -1.18 -24.32
N ALA A 35 30.12 -2.40 -24.18
CA ALA A 35 29.46 -3.63 -24.60
C ALA A 35 28.26 -4.03 -23.71
N SER A 36 28.36 -3.77 -22.40
CA SER A 36 27.28 -4.09 -21.44
C SER A 36 26.25 -2.98 -21.28
N TRP A 37 26.52 -1.79 -21.82
CA TRP A 37 25.65 -0.60 -21.70
C TRP A 37 24.22 -0.82 -22.23
N PRO A 38 24.00 -1.37 -23.44
CA PRO A 38 22.64 -1.57 -23.94
C PRO A 38 21.83 -2.53 -23.08
N LEU A 39 22.49 -3.56 -22.53
CA LEU A 39 21.84 -4.55 -21.67
C LEU A 39 21.48 -3.94 -20.31
N MET A 40 22.38 -3.15 -19.72
CA MET A 40 22.09 -2.41 -18.49
C MET A 40 20.94 -1.42 -18.67
N LEU A 41 20.96 -0.66 -19.77
CA LEU A 41 19.90 0.30 -20.09
C LEU A 41 18.56 -0.41 -20.31
N GLY A 42 18.55 -1.54 -21.03
CA GLY A 42 17.36 -2.36 -21.23
C GLY A 42 16.77 -2.85 -19.91
N ASN A 43 17.60 -3.39 -19.00
CA ASN A 43 17.17 -3.83 -17.69
C ASN A 43 16.65 -2.67 -16.82
N ALA A 44 17.30 -1.50 -16.88
CA ALA A 44 16.84 -0.30 -16.17
C ALA A 44 15.47 0.16 -16.70
N ILE A 45 15.27 0.20 -18.02
CA ILE A 45 13.98 0.56 -18.63
C ILE A 45 12.90 -0.44 -18.22
N LEU A 46 13.18 -1.74 -18.32
CA LEU A 46 12.23 -2.78 -17.90
C LEU A 46 11.81 -2.61 -16.43
N TRP A 47 12.76 -2.29 -15.55
CA TRP A 47 12.45 -2.05 -14.14
C TRP A 47 11.63 -0.76 -13.93
N LEU A 48 11.93 0.31 -14.68
CA LEU A 48 11.20 1.57 -14.63
C LEU A 48 9.77 1.47 -15.17
N THR A 49 9.53 0.64 -16.19
CA THR A 49 8.21 0.48 -16.83
C THR A 49 7.36 -0.61 -16.21
N GLN A 50 7.96 -1.54 -15.48
CA GLN A 50 7.20 -2.49 -14.68
C GLN A 50 6.32 -1.70 -13.70
N PRO A 51 5.00 -1.98 -13.65
CA PRO A 51 4.14 -1.35 -12.67
C PRO A 51 4.75 -1.59 -11.29
N SER A 52 4.86 -0.53 -10.48
CA SER A 52 5.23 -0.69 -9.08
C SER A 52 4.29 -1.74 -8.50
N GLN A 53 4.81 -2.76 -7.80
CA GLN A 53 3.92 -3.63 -7.04
C GLN A 53 3.07 -2.80 -6.07
N GLU A 54 3.51 -1.57 -5.75
CA GLU A 54 2.74 -0.57 -5.05
C GLU A 54 1.55 0.01 -5.85
N ALA A 55 1.50 -0.01 -7.18
CA ALA A 55 0.25 0.23 -7.91
C ALA A 55 -0.80 -0.88 -7.67
N ARG A 56 -0.39 -2.02 -7.10
CA ARG A 56 -1.29 -3.06 -6.55
C ARG A 56 -1.68 -2.81 -5.08
N THR A 57 -1.14 -1.78 -4.41
CA THR A 57 -1.52 -1.42 -3.02
C THR A 57 -2.97 -0.96 -2.88
N GLY A 58 -3.68 -0.73 -3.99
CA GLY A 58 -5.13 -0.56 -3.97
C GLY A 58 -5.89 -1.79 -3.45
N ASN A 59 -5.27 -2.98 -3.48
CA ASN A 59 -5.91 -4.24 -3.08
C ASN A 59 -5.31 -4.83 -1.81
N ASN A 60 -4.78 -4.00 -0.90
CA ASN A 60 -4.57 -4.45 0.48
C ASN A 60 -5.90 -4.41 1.22
N LEU A 61 -6.60 -5.53 1.21
CA LEU A 61 -7.90 -5.70 1.82
C LEU A 61 -7.75 -6.31 3.21
N ARG A 62 -8.72 -6.03 4.08
CA ARG A 62 -8.78 -6.66 5.40
C ARG A 62 -9.36 -8.06 5.29
N THR A 63 -8.94 -8.96 6.17
CA THR A 63 -9.71 -10.19 6.41
C THR A 63 -11.15 -9.83 6.78
N GLY A 64 -12.14 -10.55 6.24
CA GLY A 64 -13.56 -10.23 6.36
C GLY A 64 -14.09 -9.22 5.35
N HIS A 65 -13.26 -8.74 4.42
CA HIS A 65 -13.76 -7.95 3.29
C HIS A 65 -14.48 -8.86 2.28
N LEU A 66 -15.61 -8.39 1.75
CA LEU A 66 -16.37 -9.09 0.73
C LEU A 66 -15.89 -8.65 -0.64
N LEU A 67 -15.43 -9.61 -1.44
CA LEU A 67 -14.91 -9.41 -2.77
C LEU A 67 -15.89 -10.00 -3.80
N GLU A 68 -16.45 -9.12 -4.63
CA GLU A 68 -17.34 -9.50 -5.72
C GLU A 68 -16.52 -9.79 -6.98
N VAL A 69 -16.38 -11.07 -7.32
CA VAL A 69 -15.60 -11.57 -8.46
C VAL A 69 -16.30 -12.81 -9.00
N GLU A 70 -16.42 -12.91 -10.33
CA GLU A 70 -17.09 -14.02 -11.02
C GLU A 70 -16.23 -15.31 -11.10
N ALA A 71 -14.92 -15.19 -10.84
CA ALA A 71 -14.00 -16.30 -10.89
C ALA A 71 -14.36 -17.37 -9.83
N PRO A 72 -14.35 -18.66 -10.20
CA PRO A 72 -14.80 -19.75 -9.34
C PRO A 72 -13.76 -20.17 -8.29
N THR A 73 -12.54 -19.61 -8.34
CA THR A 73 -11.43 -20.00 -7.46
C THR A 73 -10.68 -18.79 -6.93
N ILE A 74 -10.15 -18.93 -5.71
CA ILE A 74 -9.15 -18.03 -5.13
C ILE A 74 -7.87 -18.84 -4.93
N GLU A 75 -6.77 -18.35 -5.47
CA GLU A 75 -5.43 -18.86 -5.20
C GLU A 75 -4.81 -18.02 -4.08
N TRP A 76 -4.46 -18.67 -2.98
CA TRP A 76 -3.77 -18.06 -1.84
C TRP A 76 -2.29 -18.36 -1.93
N SER A 77 -1.45 -17.34 -1.78
CA SER A 77 0.00 -17.47 -1.78
C SER A 77 0.61 -16.84 -0.53
N LEU A 78 1.40 -17.63 0.19
CA LEU A 78 2.17 -17.22 1.35
C LEU A 78 3.67 -17.39 1.05
N PRO A 79 4.53 -16.46 1.50
CA PRO A 79 5.98 -16.61 1.31
C PRO A 79 6.49 -17.93 1.91
N GLY A 80 7.09 -18.78 1.08
CA GLY A 80 7.65 -20.06 1.50
C GLY A 80 6.66 -21.23 1.60
N GLN A 81 5.43 -21.05 1.12
CA GLN A 81 4.45 -22.14 0.98
C GLN A 81 3.99 -22.28 -0.47
N GLU A 82 3.57 -23.49 -0.83
CA GLU A 82 2.92 -23.71 -2.12
C GLU A 82 1.55 -23.01 -2.15
N PRO A 83 1.15 -22.47 -3.32
CA PRO A 83 -0.13 -21.80 -3.44
C PRO A 83 -1.29 -22.78 -3.21
N GLU A 84 -2.25 -22.37 -2.39
CA GLU A 84 -3.45 -23.15 -2.07
C GLU A 84 -4.64 -22.61 -2.88
N VAL A 85 -5.38 -23.49 -3.54
CA VAL A 85 -6.54 -23.11 -4.34
C VAL A 85 -7.82 -23.45 -3.58
N GLU A 86 -8.63 -22.43 -3.33
CA GLU A 86 -9.93 -22.53 -2.69
C GLU A 86 -11.05 -22.38 -3.73
N GLN A 87 -11.99 -23.32 -3.75
CA GLN A 87 -13.16 -23.24 -4.62
C GLN A 87 -14.24 -22.36 -3.99
N ARG A 88 -14.81 -21.46 -4.80
CA ARG A 88 -15.89 -20.56 -4.39
C ARG A 88 -17.24 -21.04 -4.90
N LEU A 89 -18.27 -20.72 -4.14
CA LEU A 89 -19.67 -20.81 -4.55
C LEU A 89 -20.25 -19.40 -4.69
N GLY A 90 -20.46 -18.96 -5.93
CA GLY A 90 -21.09 -17.67 -6.25
C GLY A 90 -20.12 -16.51 -6.50
N ASN A 91 -20.69 -15.34 -6.77
CA ASN A 91 -19.98 -14.11 -7.16
C ASN A 91 -19.45 -13.30 -5.97
N LEU A 92 -19.86 -13.59 -4.74
CA LEU A 92 -19.34 -12.95 -3.52
C LEU A 92 -18.47 -13.92 -2.71
N THR A 93 -17.28 -13.49 -2.29
CA THR A 93 -16.47 -14.24 -1.30
C THR A 93 -15.99 -13.34 -0.19
N GLU A 94 -15.84 -13.91 0.99
CA GLU A 94 -15.19 -13.25 2.11
C GLU A 94 -13.70 -13.62 2.13
N LEU A 95 -12.83 -12.62 2.29
CA LEU A 95 -11.40 -12.88 2.51
C LEU A 95 -11.18 -13.42 3.93
N ALA A 96 -11.29 -14.73 4.12
CA ALA A 96 -11.18 -15.38 5.43
C ALA A 96 -9.73 -15.64 5.88
N ARG A 97 -8.75 -15.50 4.97
CA ARG A 97 -7.34 -15.85 5.21
C ARG A 97 -6.42 -14.66 5.05
N ILE A 98 -5.21 -14.80 5.58
CA ILE A 98 -4.13 -13.81 5.46
C ILE A 98 -3.17 -14.28 4.37
N GLY A 99 -2.69 -13.35 3.56
CA GLY A 99 -1.70 -13.64 2.53
C GLY A 99 -1.98 -12.89 1.24
N LEU A 100 -1.21 -13.20 0.21
CA LEU A 100 -1.52 -12.76 -1.14
C LEU A 100 -2.66 -13.61 -1.68
N PHE A 101 -3.57 -13.01 -2.40
CA PHE A 101 -4.64 -13.74 -3.07
C PHE A 101 -4.73 -13.34 -4.54
N ARG A 102 -5.16 -14.27 -5.39
CA ARG A 102 -5.50 -14.07 -6.79
C ARG A 102 -6.84 -14.72 -7.07
N CYS A 103 -7.77 -13.97 -7.64
CA CYS A 103 -9.10 -14.43 -8.02
C CYS A 103 -9.41 -13.87 -9.42
N GLY A 104 -9.25 -14.69 -10.46
CA GLY A 104 -9.33 -14.20 -11.85
C GLY A 104 -8.31 -13.11 -12.13
N ASP A 105 -8.78 -11.94 -12.59
CA ASP A 105 -7.96 -10.75 -12.85
C ASP A 105 -7.68 -9.90 -11.59
N VAL A 106 -8.32 -10.22 -10.45
CA VAL A 106 -8.15 -9.47 -9.20
C VAL A 106 -7.06 -10.12 -8.35
N GLU A 107 -5.99 -9.38 -8.12
CA GLU A 107 -4.89 -9.78 -7.22
C GLU A 107 -4.76 -8.78 -6.07
N GLY A 108 -4.44 -9.25 -4.87
CA GLY A 108 -4.28 -8.39 -3.71
C GLY A 108 -3.61 -9.07 -2.53
N SER A 109 -3.65 -8.40 -1.39
CA SER A 109 -3.23 -8.96 -0.10
C SER A 109 -4.37 -8.84 0.90
N ALA A 110 -4.64 -9.92 1.63
CA ALA A 110 -5.49 -9.89 2.79
C ALA A 110 -4.61 -9.81 4.05
N SER A 111 -4.78 -8.76 4.85
CA SER A 111 -4.05 -8.57 6.11
C SER A 111 -4.99 -8.53 7.31
N LEU A 112 -4.53 -9.06 8.44
CA LEU A 112 -5.16 -8.81 9.73
C LEU A 112 -4.91 -7.35 10.11
N LEU A 113 -5.97 -6.62 10.44
CA LEU A 113 -5.83 -5.35 11.12
C LEU A 113 -5.35 -5.59 12.56
N SER A 114 -4.77 -4.55 13.16
CA SER A 114 -4.21 -4.57 14.51
C SER A 114 -5.15 -5.25 15.53
N ARG A 115 -4.58 -5.92 16.55
CA ARG A 115 -5.33 -6.54 17.65
C ARG A 115 -6.28 -5.59 18.39
N ALA A 116 -6.03 -4.28 18.34
CA ALA A 116 -6.94 -3.25 18.87
C ALA A 116 -8.22 -3.10 18.04
N GLU A 117 -8.20 -3.54 16.78
CA GLU A 117 -9.28 -3.46 15.81
C GLU A 117 -9.92 -4.82 15.50
N THR A 118 -9.21 -5.91 15.80
CA THR A 118 -9.67 -7.28 15.62
C THR A 118 -9.94 -7.91 16.99
N HIS A 119 -11.22 -8.05 17.32
CA HIS A 119 -11.68 -8.79 18.49
C HIS A 119 -11.51 -10.29 18.22
N LEU A 120 -10.27 -10.77 18.20
CA LEU A 120 -10.00 -12.20 18.26
C LEU A 120 -10.39 -12.63 19.66
N LEU A 121 -11.60 -13.17 19.80
CA LEU A 121 -11.97 -14.01 20.94
C LEU A 121 -11.04 -15.22 20.88
N GLY A 122 -9.83 -15.07 21.42
CA GLY A 122 -9.02 -16.19 21.84
C GLY A 122 -9.90 -16.97 22.81
N ASN A 123 -10.32 -18.15 22.40
CA ASN A 123 -11.09 -19.04 23.25
C ASN A 123 -10.12 -19.70 24.25
N PRO A 124 -10.20 -19.35 25.54
CA PRO A 124 -10.10 -20.38 26.55
C PRO A 124 -11.36 -20.32 27.41
N ASN A 125 -12.34 -21.12 27.03
CA ASN A 125 -13.53 -21.53 27.77
C ASN A 125 -14.76 -20.61 27.79
N PRO A 126 -15.97 -21.21 27.84
CA PRO A 126 -17.22 -20.56 27.53
C PRO A 126 -17.84 -19.88 28.75
N LEU A 127 -18.77 -18.96 28.46
CA LEU A 127 -19.75 -18.35 29.37
C LEU A 127 -19.27 -17.15 30.18
N THR A 128 -19.41 -15.96 29.60
CA THR A 128 -20.06 -14.83 30.29
C THR A 128 -20.50 -13.78 29.27
N PHE A 129 -21.82 -13.70 29.02
CA PHE A 129 -22.41 -12.50 28.43
C PHE A 129 -22.64 -11.51 29.57
N SER A 130 -21.84 -10.44 29.59
CA SER A 130 -22.13 -9.25 30.37
C SER A 130 -21.92 -8.05 29.45
N GLY A 131 -23.03 -7.43 29.05
CA GLY A 131 -23.01 -6.22 28.26
C GLY A 131 -22.52 -5.03 29.07
N GLU A 132 -21.97 -4.05 28.36
CA GLU A 132 -22.25 -2.63 28.55
C GLU A 132 -21.72 -1.88 27.32
N ALA A 133 -22.63 -1.48 26.44
CA ALA A 133 -22.34 -0.55 25.36
C ALA A 133 -22.24 0.86 25.96
N ARG A 134 -21.02 1.38 26.10
CA ARG A 134 -20.75 2.78 26.43
C ARG A 134 -19.46 3.25 25.77
N GLY A 135 -19.58 4.27 24.93
CA GLY A 135 -18.43 5.08 24.50
C GLY A 135 -18.27 5.25 22.99
N GLU A 136 -19.32 5.66 22.28
CA GLU A 136 -19.14 6.42 21.03
C GLU A 136 -18.40 7.73 21.35
N SER A 137 -17.12 7.83 20.97
CA SER A 137 -16.45 9.05 20.55
C SER A 137 -15.00 8.71 20.24
N LEU A 138 -14.45 9.29 19.16
CA LEU A 138 -13.09 9.10 18.61
C LEU A 138 -12.93 8.03 17.50
N VAL A 139 -13.95 7.83 16.66
CA VAL A 139 -13.80 7.13 15.37
C VAL A 139 -13.11 8.01 14.28
N ALA A 140 -12.79 9.27 14.57
CA ALA A 140 -12.32 10.23 13.56
C ALA A 140 -10.84 10.11 13.14
N LEU A 141 -10.07 9.16 13.68
CA LEU A 141 -8.62 9.01 13.39
C LEU A 141 -8.28 7.70 12.66
N ARG A 142 -9.20 7.18 11.85
CA ARG A 142 -8.99 5.95 11.09
C ARG A 142 -8.79 6.26 9.59
N GLY A 143 -7.53 6.19 9.16
CA GLY A 143 -7.14 5.79 7.80
C GLY A 143 -7.23 6.80 6.66
N ASP A 144 -8.03 7.86 6.75
CA ASP A 144 -8.05 8.92 5.73
C ASP A 144 -7.81 10.29 6.37
N MET A 145 -6.58 10.80 6.22
CA MET A 145 -6.16 12.12 6.73
C MET A 145 -6.69 13.28 5.87
N ARG A 146 -7.18 13.01 4.65
CA ARG A 146 -7.68 14.04 3.74
C ARG A 146 -8.88 14.82 4.30
N PRO A 147 -9.96 14.20 4.82
CA PRO A 147 -11.07 14.94 5.40
C PRO A 147 -10.64 15.76 6.63
N PHE A 148 -9.74 15.22 7.46
CA PHE A 148 -9.22 15.94 8.63
C PHE A 148 -8.41 17.18 8.22
N LEU A 149 -7.51 17.06 7.23
CA LEU A 149 -6.74 18.19 6.70
C LEU A 149 -7.64 19.25 6.05
N LEU A 150 -8.70 18.83 5.35
CA LEU A 150 -9.65 19.75 4.74
C LEU A 150 -10.42 20.54 5.81
N VAL A 151 -10.91 19.86 6.85
CA VAL A 151 -11.56 20.53 8.00
C VAL A 151 -10.59 21.47 8.70
N LEU A 152 -9.33 21.06 8.91
CA LEU A 152 -8.29 21.91 9.51
C LEU A 152 -8.08 23.20 8.69
N VAL A 153 -7.94 23.08 7.37
CA VAL A 153 -7.77 24.24 6.47
C VAL A 153 -8.99 25.17 6.55
N VAL A 154 -10.21 24.62 6.54
CA VAL A 154 -11.43 25.41 6.71
C VAL A 154 -11.45 26.15 8.05
N CYS A 155 -11.06 25.49 9.14
CA CYS A 155 -10.96 26.13 10.45
C CYS A 155 -9.93 27.27 10.46
N VAL A 156 -8.77 27.09 9.83
CA VAL A 156 -7.74 28.14 9.70
C VAL A 156 -8.28 29.33 8.89
N LEU A 157 -8.98 29.09 7.78
CA LEU A 157 -9.57 30.16 6.96
C LEU A 157 -10.66 30.94 7.71
N VAL A 158 -11.50 30.25 8.50
CA VAL A 158 -12.52 30.90 9.34
C VAL A 158 -11.86 31.73 10.43
N LEU A 159 -10.79 31.22 11.05
CA LEU A 159 -10.00 31.94 12.04
C LEU A 159 -9.35 33.18 11.43
N GLU A 160 -8.71 33.06 10.26
CA GLU A 160 -8.17 34.22 9.53
C GLU A 160 -9.26 35.23 9.21
N ALA A 161 -10.38 34.81 8.61
CA ALA A 161 -11.48 35.71 8.26
C ALA A 161 -12.03 36.44 9.49
N TRP A 162 -12.17 35.75 10.62
CA TRP A 162 -12.60 36.35 11.88
C TRP A 162 -11.57 37.33 12.44
N LEU A 163 -10.28 36.98 12.36
CA LEU A 163 -9.19 37.82 12.86
C LEU A 163 -9.03 39.08 12.00
N PHE A 164 -9.15 38.97 10.68
CA PHE A 164 -9.21 40.11 9.76
C PHE A 164 -10.46 40.96 9.97
N HIS A 165 -11.64 40.36 10.20
CA HIS A 165 -12.84 41.12 10.52
C HIS A 165 -12.71 41.88 11.85
N ARG A 166 -12.01 41.32 12.84
CA ARG A 166 -11.76 41.97 14.13
C ARG A 166 -10.65 43.02 14.05
N ALA A 167 -9.60 42.78 13.25
CA ALA A 167 -8.46 43.68 13.10
C ALA A 167 -8.66 44.78 12.05
N GLY A 168 -9.62 44.60 11.14
CA GLY A 168 -10.01 45.57 10.11
C GLY A 168 -11.01 46.64 10.57
N VAL A 169 -11.32 46.70 11.86
CA VAL A 169 -12.03 47.84 12.47
C VAL A 169 -10.99 48.85 12.97
N PHE A 170 -10.31 49.51 12.03
CA PHE A 170 -9.63 50.80 12.18
C PHE A 170 -9.70 51.54 10.85
#